data_AF-A0A1V4I748-F1
#
_entry.id   AF-A0A1V4I748-F1
#
_cell.length_a   1.000
_cell.length_b   1.000
_cell.length_c   1.000
_cell.angle_alpha   90.00
_cell.angle_beta   90.00
_cell.angle_gamma   90.00
#
_symmetry.space_group_name_H-M   'P 1'
#
loop_
_entity.id
_entity.type
_entity.pdbx_description
1 polymer ?
#
loop_
_entity_poly.entity_id
_entity_poly.type
_entity_poly.pdbx_seq_one_letter_code
_entity_poly.pdbx_strand_id
1 'polypeptide(L)'
;MEHHAEAIASGSIAGYNAVCEAFGHAPLQLPRSTAIGDIIAYANEKMETKEGRRNRYTFAGAEYFEHMKEAGLYTLDVKKIEERIEKAGLKDVFKKKVV
;
A
#
# COMPACT_ATOMS: atom_id res chain seq x y z
N MET A 1 14.60 4.11 -14.04
CA MET A 1 14.23 4.69 -12.74
C MET A 1 12.72 4.48 -12.57
N GLU A 2 12.23 3.37 -12.00
CA GLU A 2 10.79 3.06 -12.14
C GLU A 2 10.07 2.50 -10.89
N HIS A 3 10.67 2.42 -9.69
CA HIS A 3 10.02 1.74 -8.54
C HIS A 3 10.21 2.42 -7.16
N HIS A 4 10.55 3.72 -7.13
CA HIS A 4 10.95 4.37 -5.89
C HIS A 4 9.82 4.48 -4.87
N ALA A 5 8.60 4.79 -5.30
CA ALA A 5 7.48 5.02 -4.40
C ALA A 5 6.97 3.73 -3.76
N GLU A 6 6.88 2.66 -4.54
CA GLU A 6 6.44 1.33 -4.11
C GLU A 6 7.41 0.74 -3.09
N ALA A 7 8.71 0.82 -3.38
CA ALA A 7 9.75 0.31 -2.49
C ALA A 7 9.78 1.08 -1.17
N ILE A 8 9.65 2.41 -1.20
CA ILE A 8 9.57 3.22 0.01
C ILE A 8 8.31 2.88 0.81
N ALA A 9 7.15 2.82 0.17
CA ALA A 9 5.87 2.55 0.82
C ALA A 9 5.83 1.16 1.48
N SER A 10 6.14 0.12 0.70
CA SER A 10 6.15 -1.27 1.17
C SER A 10 7.26 -1.52 2.21
N GLY A 11 8.44 -0.93 2.01
CA GLY A 11 9.53 -1.00 2.98
C GLY A 11 9.20 -0.32 4.31
N SER A 12 8.54 0.84 4.27
CA SER A 12 8.14 1.57 5.48
C SER A 12 7.14 0.79 6.32
N ILE A 13 6.09 0.22 5.71
CA ILE A 13 5.11 -0.60 6.43
C ILE A 13 5.73 -1.92 6.94
N ALA A 14 6.61 -2.55 6.16
CA ALA A 14 7.33 -3.75 6.59
C ALA A 14 8.22 -3.47 7.80
N GLY A 15 8.97 -2.37 7.80
CA GLY A 15 9.79 -1.95 8.92
C GLY A 15 8.97 -1.65 10.17
N TYR A 16 7.85 -0.93 10.02
CA TYR A 16 6.93 -0.66 11.13
C TYR A 16 6.37 -1.96 11.73
N ASN A 17 5.89 -2.87 10.89
CA ASN A 17 5.32 -4.14 11.32
C ASN A 17 6.36 -5.07 11.95
N ALA A 18 7.61 -5.05 11.49
CA ALA A 18 8.69 -5.81 12.10
C ALA A 18 8.95 -5.37 13.56
N VAL A 19 8.89 -4.07 13.84
CA VAL A 19 8.98 -3.55 15.22
C VAL A 19 7.72 -3.95 16.01
N CYS A 20 6.53 -3.81 15.44
CA CYS A 20 5.30 -4.27 16.11
C CYS A 20 5.39 -5.73 16.53
N GLU A 21 5.83 -6.62 15.63
CA GLU A 21 6.00 -8.04 15.89
C GLU A 21 7.05 -8.29 16.98
N ALA A 22 8.19 -7.61 16.92
CA ALA A 22 9.25 -7.73 17.93
C ALA A 22 8.80 -7.38 19.36
N PHE A 23 7.80 -6.51 19.50
CA PHE A 23 7.22 -6.09 20.79
C PHE A 23 5.85 -6.71 21.10
N GLY A 24 5.39 -7.71 20.31
CA GLY A 24 4.14 -8.41 20.55
C GLY A 24 2.86 -7.61 20.22
N HIS A 25 2.99 -6.55 19.43
CA HIS A 25 1.86 -5.78 18.91
C HIS A 25 1.33 -6.41 17.61
N ALA A 26 0.04 -6.20 17.33
CA ALA A 26 -0.54 -6.60 16.06
C ALA A 26 0.04 -5.77 14.90
N PRO A 27 0.33 -6.39 13.73
CA PRO A 27 0.83 -5.65 12.58
C PRO A 27 -0.26 -4.72 12.02
N LEU A 28 0.17 -3.57 11.52
CA LEU A 28 -0.69 -2.64 10.79
C LEU A 28 -1.01 -3.22 9.41
N GLN A 29 -2.30 -3.44 9.16
CA GLN A 29 -2.81 -3.79 7.84
C GLN A 29 -3.39 -2.56 7.16
N LEU A 30 -2.94 -2.29 5.94
CA LEU A 30 -3.46 -1.20 5.12
C LEU A 30 -4.68 -1.68 4.33
N PRO A 31 -5.84 -1.00 4.41
CA PRO A 31 -7.03 -1.40 3.69
C PRO A 31 -6.89 -1.10 2.19
N ARG A 32 -7.62 -1.87 1.37
CA ARG A 32 -7.75 -1.64 -0.09
C ARG A 32 -8.33 -0.28 -0.47
N SER A 33 -8.92 0.44 0.49
CA SER A 33 -9.33 1.82 0.29
C SER A 33 -8.15 2.80 0.17
N THR A 34 -6.91 2.34 0.39
CA THR A 34 -5.67 3.11 0.16
C THR A 34 -4.90 2.55 -1.03
N ALA A 35 -4.22 3.42 -1.79
CA ALA A 35 -3.42 2.99 -2.95
C ALA A 35 -2.32 1.99 -2.58
N ILE A 36 -1.71 2.13 -1.40
CA ILE A 36 -0.66 1.21 -0.91
C ILE A 36 -1.27 -0.12 -0.46
N GLY A 37 -2.39 -0.10 0.27
CA GLY A 37 -3.08 -1.34 0.67
C GLY A 37 -3.60 -2.11 -0.54
N ASP A 38 -4.12 -1.41 -1.55
CA ASP A 38 -4.63 -2.03 -2.77
C ASP A 38 -3.51 -2.63 -3.63
N ILE A 39 -2.38 -1.95 -3.86
CA ILE A 39 -1.29 -2.52 -4.67
C ILE A 39 -0.69 -3.77 -4.03
N ILE A 40 -0.57 -3.80 -2.69
CA ILE A 40 -0.08 -4.97 -1.96
C ILE A 40 -1.06 -6.14 -2.13
N ALA A 41 -2.35 -5.89 -1.94
CA ALA A 41 -3.37 -6.92 -2.05
C ALA A 41 -3.50 -7.43 -3.49
N TYR A 42 -3.50 -6.54 -4.48
CA TYR A 42 -3.54 -6.88 -5.90
C TYR A 42 -2.32 -7.70 -6.33
N ALA A 43 -1.11 -7.30 -5.93
CA ALA A 43 0.10 -8.05 -6.23
C ALA A 43 0.07 -9.46 -5.61
N ASN A 44 -0.39 -9.59 -4.36
CA ASN A 44 -0.51 -10.88 -3.68
C ASN A 44 -1.50 -11.82 -4.38
N GLU A 45 -2.67 -11.32 -4.79
CA GLU A 45 -3.68 -12.12 -5.53
C GLU A 45 -3.13 -12.60 -6.87
N LYS A 46 -2.44 -11.71 -7.60
CA LYS A 46 -1.86 -12.07 -8.90
C LYS A 46 -0.76 -13.11 -8.77
N MET A 47 0.01 -13.06 -7.69
CA MET A 47 1.05 -14.04 -7.38
C MET A 47 0.53 -15.47 -7.15
N GLU A 48 -0.78 -15.66 -6.91
CA GLU A 48 -1.38 -17.00 -6.81
C GLU A 48 -1.35 -17.75 -8.15
N THR A 49 -1.21 -17.02 -9.27
CA THR A 49 -1.13 -17.60 -10.61
C THR A 49 0.30 -17.75 -11.11
N LYS A 50 0.57 -18.71 -12.00
CA LYS A 50 1.90 -18.85 -12.64
C LYS A 50 2.26 -17.65 -13.52
N GLU A 51 1.26 -17.04 -14.15
CA GLU A 51 1.44 -15.88 -15.04
C GLU A 51 1.73 -14.61 -14.24
N GLY A 52 0.93 -14.32 -13.20
CA GLY A 52 1.11 -13.12 -12.38
C GLY A 52 2.43 -13.09 -11.62
N ARG A 53 3.04 -14.24 -11.31
CA ARG A 53 4.41 -14.31 -10.74
C ARG A 53 5.51 -13.78 -11.68
N ARG A 54 5.25 -13.67 -12.97
CA ARG A 54 6.21 -13.13 -13.95
C ARG A 54 6.08 -11.62 -14.13
N ASN A 55 5.00 -11.02 -13.61
CA ASN A 55 4.72 -9.60 -13.77
C ASN A 55 5.23 -8.81 -12.57
N ARG A 56 5.49 -7.51 -12.80
CA ARG A 56 5.76 -6.53 -11.74
C ARG A 56 4.59 -5.57 -11.66
N TYR A 57 4.10 -5.34 -10.45
CA TYR A 57 3.00 -4.44 -10.17
C TYR A 57 3.56 -3.13 -9.60
N THR A 58 3.29 -2.02 -10.28
CA THR A 58 3.82 -0.69 -9.96
C THR A 58 2.73 0.36 -10.15
N PHE A 59 2.81 1.48 -9.44
CA PHE A 59 1.84 2.59 -9.55
C PHE A 59 1.78 3.18 -10.97
N ALA A 60 2.90 3.11 -11.72
CA ALA A 60 2.98 3.60 -13.09
C ALA A 60 2.84 2.47 -14.14
N GLY A 61 2.77 1.20 -13.73
CA GLY A 61 2.71 0.06 -14.62
C GLY A 61 1.31 -0.11 -15.20
N ALA A 62 1.20 -0.37 -16.50
CA ALA A 62 -0.08 -0.37 -17.22
C ALA A 62 -1.17 -1.23 -16.54
N GLU A 63 -0.84 -2.43 -16.07
CA GLU A 63 -1.83 -3.34 -15.46
C GLU A 63 -2.40 -2.79 -14.14
N TYR A 64 -1.53 -2.42 -13.18
CA TYR A 64 -2.01 -1.90 -11.90
C TYR A 64 -2.52 -0.46 -11.99
N PHE A 65 -1.98 0.36 -12.89
CA PHE A 65 -2.45 1.73 -13.09
C PHE A 65 -3.90 1.80 -13.56
N GLU A 66 -4.29 0.93 -14.50
CA GLU A 66 -5.69 0.83 -14.92
C GLU A 66 -6.58 0.32 -13.77
N HIS A 67 -6.16 -0.74 -13.06
CA HIS A 67 -6.87 -1.21 -11.86
C HIS A 67 -7.05 -0.11 -10.81
N MET A 68 -6.01 0.71 -10.55
CA MET A 68 -6.07 1.82 -9.59
C MET A 68 -7.08 2.89 -10.01
N LYS A 69 -7.25 3.14 -11.32
CA LYS A 69 -8.29 4.03 -11.83
C LYS A 69 -9.68 3.42 -11.67
N GLU A 70 -9.84 2.15 -12.01
CA GLU A 70 -11.10 1.40 -11.87
C GLU A 70 -11.57 1.34 -10.41
N ALA A 71 -10.62 1.17 -9.47
CA ALA A 71 -10.87 1.21 -8.03
C ALA A 71 -11.15 2.63 -7.48
N GLY A 72 -11.09 3.68 -8.31
CA GLY A 72 -11.30 5.06 -7.90
C GLY A 72 -10.20 5.62 -6.99
N LEU A 73 -9.02 4.99 -6.98
CA LEU A 73 -7.90 5.36 -6.11
C LEU A 73 -7.02 6.44 -6.74
N TYR A 74 -6.93 6.48 -8.09
CA TYR A 74 -6.14 7.47 -8.79
C TYR A 74 -6.73 8.88 -8.68
N THR A 75 -5.97 9.80 -8.10
CA THR A 75 -6.29 11.23 -8.07
C THR A 75 -5.03 12.06 -7.84
N LEU A 76 -5.02 13.29 -8.31
CA LEU A 76 -3.99 14.29 -8.01
C LEU A 76 -4.45 15.30 -6.95
N ASP A 77 -5.69 15.16 -6.46
CA ASP A 77 -6.25 16.03 -5.44
C ASP A 77 -5.77 15.60 -4.05
N VAL A 78 -4.81 16.36 -3.52
CA VAL A 78 -4.19 16.10 -2.21
C VAL A 78 -5.23 16.06 -1.09
N LYS A 79 -6.28 16.90 -1.13
CA LYS A 79 -7.31 16.91 -0.08
C LYS A 79 -8.11 15.62 -0.08
N LYS A 80 -8.47 15.10 -1.25
CA LYS A 80 -9.15 13.79 -1.36
C LYS A 80 -8.29 12.64 -0.84
N ILE A 81 -6.97 12.72 -1.07
CA ILE A 81 -6.02 11.73 -0.55
C ILE A 81 -6.00 11.80 0.98
N GLU A 82 -5.86 13.00 1.55
CA GLU A 82 -5.86 13.20 3.01
C GLU A 82 -7.16 12.71 3.66
N GLU A 83 -8.32 13.09 3.12
CA GLU A 83 -9.63 12.65 3.60
C GLU A 83 -9.78 11.13 3.56
N ARG A 84 -9.27 10.47 2.52
CA ARG A 84 -9.28 9.01 2.39
C ARG A 84 -8.44 8.34 3.48
N ILE A 85 -7.24 8.87 3.73
CA ILE A 85 -6.35 8.36 4.80
C ILE A 85 -6.96 8.60 6.19
N GLU A 86 -7.60 9.74 6.40
CA GLU A 86 -8.30 10.06 7.64
C GLU A 86 -9.52 9.16 7.87
N LYS A 87 -10.35 8.94 6.85
CA LYS A 87 -11.48 8.00 6.89
C LYS A 87 -11.05 6.56 7.15
N ALA A 88 -9.86 6.18 6.70
CA ALA A 88 -9.26 4.88 7.00
C ALA A 88 -8.67 4.78 8.42
N GLY A 89 -8.66 5.85 9.20
CA GLY A 89 -8.07 5.89 10.54
C GLY A 89 -6.53 5.81 10.55
N LEU A 90 -5.90 6.12 9.41
CA LEU A 90 -4.46 5.95 9.19
C LEU A 90 -3.65 7.26 9.27
N LYS A 91 -4.34 8.39 9.48
CA LYS A 91 -3.68 9.68 9.67
C LYS A 91 -2.70 9.58 10.83
N ASP A 92 -1.45 9.99 10.57
CA ASP A 92 -0.36 9.99 11.56
C ASP A 92 -0.05 8.61 12.19
N VAL A 93 -0.40 7.51 11.52
CA VAL A 93 -0.24 6.15 12.08
C VAL A 93 1.21 5.83 12.50
N PHE A 94 2.19 6.33 11.75
CA PHE A 94 3.61 6.15 12.05
C PHE A 94 4.16 7.07 13.15
N LYS A 95 3.41 8.09 13.59
CA LYS A 95 3.81 8.93 14.74
C LYS A 95 3.59 8.23 16.07
N LYS A 96 2.79 7.15 16.10
CA LYS A 96 2.57 6.37 17.31
C LYS A 96 3.85 5.65 17.69
N LYS A 97 4.32 5.88 18.92
CA LYS A 97 5.44 5.15 19.48
C LYS A 97 5.07 3.68 19.66
N VAL A 98 5.87 2.81 19.06
CA VAL A 98 5.84 1.36 19.29
C VAL A 98 6.76 0.98 20.45
N VAL A 99 7.68 1.89 20.84
CA VAL A 99 8.66 1.77 21.93
C VAL A 99 8.73 3.06 22.73
#